data_AF-A0A452Z4R9-F1
#
_entry.id   AF-A0A452Z4R9-F1
#
_cell.length_a   1.000
_cell.length_b   1.000
_cell.length_c   1.000
_cell.angle_alpha   90.00
_cell.angle_beta   90.00
_cell.angle_gamma   90.00
#
_symmetry.space_group_name_H-M   'P 1'
#
loop_
_entity.id
_entity.type
_entity.pdbx_description
1 polymer ?
#
loop_
_entity_poly.entity_id
_entity_poly.type
_entity_poly.pdbx_seq_one_letter_code
_entity_poly.pdbx_strand_id
1 'polypeptide(L)'
;SDFFRIPERQIPSPPPTAAPLSTPLLPTAVLRADPSRSPEPPRQARREVAAMDEEYDVIVLGTGLKECILSGLLSVDGLKVLHMDRNDYYGGDSTSLNLNQLWKKFRGEDKPPAHLGSSKDYNVDMVPKFMMANGTLVRTLIHTNVTKYLSFKAVDGSFVFSKGKIHKVPATDMEALKSPLMGLFEKRRARNFFIYVQNYDEADPKTHQGLDLTTLTTKELIAKYGLVDDTVDFIGHALALHRDDRHLNEPALDTVKRMKLYSESLARFQGGSPYIYPLYGLGELPQGFARLSAVYGGTYMLSKPECKVLNSIWKEKRVVLHQKVKPQNARKLSAILRT
;
A
#
# COMPACT_ATOMS: atom_id res chain seq x y z
N SER A 1 -0.48 -34.58 -21.38
CA SER A 1 -0.81 -35.19 -20.08
C SER A 1 -0.92 -34.09 -19.04
N ASP A 2 -2.14 -33.90 -18.55
CA ASP A 2 -2.66 -32.72 -17.86
C ASP A 2 -2.03 -32.45 -16.48
N PHE A 3 -1.06 -31.54 -16.41
CA PHE A 3 -0.35 -31.23 -15.15
C PHE A 3 -0.90 -30.02 -14.37
N PHE A 4 -1.61 -29.08 -15.02
CA PHE A 4 -2.25 -27.91 -14.37
C PHE A 4 -3.39 -27.33 -15.22
N ARG A 5 -4.51 -28.06 -15.39
CA ARG A 5 -5.75 -27.47 -15.91
C ARG A 5 -6.64 -27.11 -14.73
N ILE A 6 -6.76 -25.82 -14.44
CA ILE A 6 -7.77 -25.27 -13.52
C ILE A 6 -9.10 -25.26 -14.29
N PRO A 7 -10.24 -25.72 -13.72
CA PRO A 7 -11.53 -25.60 -14.38
C PRO A 7 -11.90 -24.11 -14.52
N GLU A 8 -12.13 -23.66 -15.75
CA GLU A 8 -12.66 -22.33 -16.07
C GLU A 8 -13.98 -22.11 -15.33
N ARG A 9 -13.94 -21.34 -14.23
CA ARG A 9 -15.13 -20.61 -13.79
C ARG A 9 -15.22 -19.36 -14.67
N GLN A 10 -16.31 -19.26 -15.43
CA GLN A 10 -16.65 -18.10 -16.26
C GLN A 10 -16.47 -16.80 -15.47
N ILE A 11 -15.42 -16.06 -15.80
CA ILE A 11 -15.27 -14.66 -15.41
C ILE A 11 -16.13 -13.88 -16.39
N PRO A 12 -17.13 -13.08 -15.94
CA PRO A 12 -17.93 -12.28 -16.86
C PRO A 12 -17.01 -11.28 -17.59
N SER A 13 -17.15 -11.24 -18.92
CA SER A 13 -16.43 -10.32 -19.80
C SER A 13 -16.65 -8.87 -19.37
N PRO A 14 -15.61 -8.01 -19.45
CA PRO A 14 -15.75 -6.60 -19.11
C PRO A 14 -16.78 -5.92 -20.04
N PRO A 15 -17.58 -4.98 -19.52
CA PRO A 15 -18.50 -4.22 -20.35
C PRO A 15 -17.71 -3.40 -21.40
N PRO A 16 -18.30 -3.16 -22.58
CA PRO A 16 -17.63 -2.44 -23.66
C PRO A 16 -17.24 -1.03 -23.21
N THR A 17 -16.02 -0.65 -23.60
CA THR A 17 -15.42 0.67 -23.37
C THR A 17 -16.34 1.76 -23.91
N ALA A 18 -16.86 2.62 -23.02
CA ALA A 18 -17.59 3.80 -23.44
C ALA A 18 -16.64 4.74 -24.21
N ALA A 19 -17.11 5.20 -25.38
CA ALA A 19 -16.41 6.14 -26.24
C ALA A 19 -16.03 7.43 -25.47
N PRO A 20 -14.92 8.10 -25.81
CA PRO A 20 -14.49 9.30 -25.14
C PRO A 20 -15.52 10.42 -25.37
N LEU A 21 -16.10 10.91 -24.27
CA LEU A 21 -16.89 12.15 -24.27
C LEU A 21 -15.97 13.32 -24.64
N SER A 22 -16.24 13.92 -25.79
CA SER A 22 -15.63 15.18 -26.23
C SER A 22 -15.93 16.27 -25.21
N THR A 23 -14.88 16.85 -24.65
CA THR A 23 -14.97 18.05 -23.82
C THR A 23 -15.16 19.25 -24.76
N PRO A 24 -16.20 20.09 -24.59
CA PRO A 24 -16.33 21.30 -25.39
C PRO A 24 -15.27 22.32 -24.97
N LEU A 25 -14.51 22.79 -25.95
CA LEU A 25 -13.57 23.91 -25.84
C LEU A 25 -14.33 25.17 -25.37
N LEU A 26 -13.90 25.74 -24.24
CA LEU A 26 -14.30 27.10 -23.86
C LEU A 26 -13.73 28.10 -24.88
N PRO A 27 -14.51 29.08 -25.36
CA PRO A 27 -14.03 30.04 -26.34
C PRO A 27 -13.01 31.00 -25.72
N THR A 28 -11.85 31.12 -26.37
CA THR A 28 -10.81 32.10 -26.10
C THR A 28 -11.37 33.51 -26.33
N ALA A 29 -11.74 34.21 -25.26
CA ALA A 29 -12.08 35.62 -25.34
C ALA A 29 -10.80 36.45 -25.49
N VAL A 30 -10.54 36.91 -26.72
CA VAL A 30 -9.53 37.92 -27.02
C VAL A 30 -10.06 39.27 -26.54
N LEU A 31 -9.61 39.73 -25.37
CA LEU A 31 -9.84 41.09 -24.89
C LEU A 31 -9.00 42.06 -25.74
N ARG A 32 -9.66 42.81 -26.63
CA ARG A 32 -9.09 44.04 -27.22
C ARG A 32 -9.03 45.12 -26.14
N ALA A 33 -7.84 45.65 -25.88
CA ALA A 33 -7.66 46.80 -24.98
C ALA A 33 -8.12 48.08 -25.68
N ASP A 34 -9.00 48.83 -25.02
CA ASP A 34 -9.40 50.20 -25.37
C ASP A 34 -8.30 51.18 -24.93
N PRO A 35 -7.70 52.00 -25.83
CA PRO A 35 -6.57 52.87 -25.49
C PRO A 35 -6.94 54.14 -24.69
N SER A 36 -8.19 54.33 -24.29
CA SER A 36 -8.67 55.62 -23.75
C SER A 36 -8.84 55.71 -22.23
N ARG A 37 -8.35 54.75 -21.44
CA ARG A 37 -8.53 54.74 -19.98
C ARG A 37 -7.21 54.94 -19.21
N SER A 38 -7.03 56.11 -18.63
CA SER A 38 -5.96 56.43 -17.69
C SER A 38 -6.05 55.58 -16.41
N PRO A 39 -4.94 55.10 -15.84
CA PRO A 39 -4.97 54.17 -14.70
C PRO A 39 -5.25 54.91 -13.39
N GLU A 40 -6.33 54.52 -12.69
CA GLU A 40 -6.53 54.85 -11.28
C GLU A 40 -5.53 54.08 -10.39
N PRO A 41 -5.08 54.66 -9.26
CA PRO A 41 -4.15 54.00 -8.36
C PRO A 41 -4.80 52.76 -7.71
N PRO A 42 -4.02 51.70 -7.42
CA PRO A 42 -4.59 50.45 -6.92
C PRO A 42 -5.15 50.64 -5.50
N ARG A 43 -6.45 50.43 -5.34
CA ARG A 43 -7.07 50.20 -4.02
C ARG A 43 -6.40 49.00 -3.39
N GLN A 44 -5.81 49.18 -2.21
CA GLN A 44 -5.33 48.09 -1.36
C GLN A 44 -6.50 47.14 -1.06
N ALA A 45 -6.63 46.07 -1.85
CA ALA A 45 -7.47 44.95 -1.50
C ALA A 45 -6.81 44.27 -0.29
N ARG A 46 -7.35 44.52 0.91
CA ARG A 46 -7.12 43.65 2.05
C ARG A 46 -7.47 42.23 1.60
N ARG A 47 -6.48 41.34 1.56
CA ARG A 47 -6.74 39.89 1.53
C ARG A 47 -7.51 39.57 2.81
N GLU A 48 -8.82 39.40 2.71
CA GLU A 48 -9.56 38.66 3.73
C GLU A 48 -8.96 37.26 3.77
N VAL A 49 -8.17 36.99 4.81
CA VAL A 49 -7.80 35.64 5.16
C VAL A 49 -9.11 34.99 5.58
N ALA A 50 -9.64 34.07 4.76
CA ALA A 50 -10.83 33.31 5.12
C ALA A 50 -10.62 32.73 6.52
N ALA A 51 -11.50 33.09 7.46
CA ALA A 51 -11.44 32.60 8.82
C ALA A 51 -11.56 31.08 8.77
N MET A 52 -10.58 30.38 9.37
CA MET A 52 -10.64 28.93 9.52
C MET A 52 -11.83 28.60 10.42
N ASP A 53 -12.56 27.53 10.10
CA ASP A 53 -13.59 27.05 10.99
C ASP A 53 -13.01 26.71 12.38
N GLU A 54 -13.74 27.08 13.43
CA GLU A 54 -13.26 26.90 14.81
C GLU A 54 -13.45 25.46 15.32
N GLU A 55 -14.37 24.70 14.71
CA GLU A 55 -14.74 23.35 15.14
C GLU A 55 -14.62 22.31 14.01
N TYR A 56 -14.03 21.16 14.36
CA TYR A 56 -13.85 19.97 13.52
C TYR A 56 -14.24 18.72 14.33
N ASP A 57 -14.78 17.70 13.66
CA ASP A 57 -15.10 16.42 14.30
C ASP A 57 -13.82 15.64 14.65
N VAL A 58 -12.81 15.74 13.79
CA VAL A 58 -11.53 15.04 13.94
C VAL A 58 -10.37 15.94 13.52
N ILE A 59 -9.31 15.97 14.34
CA ILE A 59 -8.01 16.54 13.99
C ILE A 59 -7.00 15.41 13.81
N VAL A 60 -6.33 15.40 12.66
CA VAL A 60 -5.27 14.44 12.30
C VAL A 60 -3.94 15.18 12.24
N LEU A 61 -2.92 14.65 12.92
CA LEU A 61 -1.59 15.25 13.00
C LEU A 61 -0.54 14.35 12.34
N GLY A 62 0.14 14.89 11.33
CA GLY A 62 1.10 14.20 10.48
C GLY A 62 0.43 13.60 9.24
N THR A 63 1.07 13.72 8.09
CA THR A 63 0.56 13.25 6.78
C THR A 63 1.22 11.94 6.35
N GLY A 64 1.52 11.06 7.30
CA GLY A 64 1.96 9.71 7.01
C GLY A 64 0.85 8.91 6.31
N LEU A 65 1.23 7.77 5.71
CA LEU A 65 0.26 6.95 4.98
C LEU A 65 -0.95 6.54 5.83
N LYS A 66 -0.71 6.17 7.10
CA LYS A 66 -1.78 5.72 8.02
C LYS A 66 -2.75 6.86 8.33
N GLU A 67 -2.20 8.02 8.63
CA GLU A 67 -2.94 9.24 8.95
C GLU A 67 -3.77 9.70 7.74
N CYS A 68 -3.20 9.69 6.53
CA CYS A 68 -3.92 10.01 5.30
C CYS A 68 -5.03 9.00 5.00
N ILE A 69 -4.81 7.70 5.16
CA ILE A 69 -5.87 6.69 5.01
C ILE A 69 -7.03 6.97 5.96
N LEU A 70 -6.73 7.19 7.24
CA LEU A 70 -7.75 7.48 8.25
C LEU A 70 -8.51 8.78 7.92
N SER A 71 -7.79 9.85 7.60
CA SER A 71 -8.38 11.13 7.19
C SER A 71 -9.31 10.97 5.99
N GLY A 72 -8.88 10.22 4.97
CA GLY A 72 -9.69 9.95 3.79
C GLY A 72 -10.97 9.19 4.11
N LEU A 73 -10.87 8.12 4.91
CA LEU A 73 -12.03 7.31 5.30
C LEU A 73 -13.02 8.06 6.17
N LEU A 74 -12.53 8.88 7.12
CA LEU A 74 -13.38 9.67 8.01
C LEU A 74 -14.12 10.79 7.26
N SER A 75 -13.45 11.46 6.31
CA SER A 75 -14.13 12.43 5.43
C SER A 75 -15.19 11.76 4.56
N VAL A 76 -14.93 10.56 4.02
CA VAL A 76 -15.92 9.79 3.25
C VAL A 76 -17.14 9.41 4.10
N ASP A 77 -16.96 9.17 5.40
CA ASP A 77 -18.07 8.92 6.35
C ASP A 77 -18.82 10.20 6.76
N GLY A 78 -18.46 11.35 6.19
CA GLY A 78 -19.13 12.64 6.38
C GLY A 78 -18.61 13.47 7.55
N LEU A 79 -17.49 13.08 8.18
CA LEU A 79 -16.90 13.85 9.27
C LEU A 79 -16.09 15.04 8.75
N LYS A 80 -16.16 16.14 9.49
CA LYS A 80 -15.36 17.34 9.23
C LYS A 80 -13.94 17.15 9.80
N VAL A 81 -12.98 16.93 8.90
CA VAL A 81 -11.59 16.59 9.28
C VAL A 81 -10.66 17.78 9.06
N LEU A 82 -9.87 18.14 10.08
CA LEU A 82 -8.68 18.99 9.95
C LEU A 82 -7.44 18.11 9.96
N HIS A 83 -6.60 18.21 8.95
CA HIS A 83 -5.39 17.41 8.81
C HIS A 83 -4.17 18.32 8.69
N MET A 84 -3.26 18.23 9.65
CA MET A 84 -2.13 19.14 9.76
C MET A 84 -0.79 18.40 9.75
N ASP A 85 0.25 19.01 9.20
CA ASP A 85 1.63 18.55 9.30
C ASP A 85 2.57 19.71 9.64
N ARG A 86 3.59 19.41 10.44
CA ARG A 86 4.68 20.35 10.74
C ARG A 86 5.61 20.55 9.55
N ASN A 87 5.74 19.53 8.70
CA ASN A 87 6.58 19.56 7.50
C ASN A 87 5.89 20.35 6.38
N ASP A 88 6.68 20.85 5.44
CA ASP A 88 6.21 21.52 4.21
C ASP A 88 5.89 20.53 3.08
N TYR A 89 5.98 19.22 3.34
CA TYR A 89 5.74 18.13 2.40
C TYR A 89 4.86 17.02 3.01
N TYR A 90 4.28 16.20 2.15
CA TYR A 90 3.49 15.02 2.53
C TYR A 90 4.36 13.80 2.86
N GLY A 91 3.82 12.88 3.68
CA GLY A 91 4.34 11.52 3.86
C GLY A 91 5.11 11.28 5.15
N GLY A 92 5.38 12.32 5.95
CA GLY A 92 6.09 12.22 7.22
C GLY A 92 7.42 11.46 7.08
N ASP A 93 7.65 10.47 7.96
CA ASP A 93 8.87 9.63 7.94
C ASP A 93 8.95 8.71 6.70
N SER A 94 7.83 8.47 6.03
CA SER A 94 7.72 7.64 4.81
C SER A 94 7.67 8.47 3.52
N THR A 95 8.13 9.72 3.55
CA THR A 95 8.14 10.59 2.37
C THR A 95 9.08 10.10 1.26
N SER A 96 8.85 10.57 0.04
CA SER A 96 9.73 10.39 -1.11
C SER A 96 10.45 11.70 -1.38
N LEU A 97 11.78 11.68 -1.36
CA LEU A 97 12.61 12.88 -1.54
C LEU A 97 13.15 12.98 -2.96
N ASN A 98 13.19 14.20 -3.49
CA ASN A 98 13.97 14.48 -4.68
C ASN A 98 15.47 14.51 -4.36
N LEU A 99 16.33 14.54 -5.39
CA LEU A 99 17.78 14.43 -5.22
C LEU A 99 18.37 15.54 -4.33
N ASN A 100 17.93 16.78 -4.49
CA ASN A 100 18.38 17.92 -3.66
C ASN A 100 17.96 17.75 -2.19
N GLN A 101 16.72 17.33 -1.94
CA GLN A 101 16.22 17.07 -0.60
C GLN A 101 16.97 15.91 0.07
N LEU A 102 17.29 14.86 -0.69
CA LEU A 102 18.06 13.72 -0.21
C LEU A 102 19.48 14.15 0.22
N TRP A 103 20.15 14.96 -0.60
CA TRP A 103 21.46 15.52 -0.26
C TRP A 103 21.39 16.42 0.96
N LYS A 104 20.44 17.35 1.01
CA LYS A 104 20.22 18.21 2.17
C LYS A 104 20.09 17.41 3.46
N LYS A 105 19.37 16.28 3.41
CA LYS A 105 19.13 15.43 4.58
C LYS A 105 20.36 14.64 5.04
N PHE A 106 21.17 14.10 4.11
CA PHE A 106 22.24 13.14 4.43
C PHE A 106 23.66 13.64 4.19
N ARG A 107 23.81 14.80 3.56
CA ARG A 107 25.07 15.44 3.14
C ARG A 107 25.11 16.95 3.42
N GLY A 108 24.05 17.53 4.01
CA GLY A 108 24.01 18.95 4.37
C GLY A 108 24.02 19.87 3.15
N GLU A 109 24.96 20.80 3.07
CA GLU A 109 25.04 21.80 1.99
C GLU A 109 25.68 21.27 0.69
N ASP A 110 26.15 20.02 0.69
CA ASP A 110 26.68 19.38 -0.52
C ASP A 110 25.61 19.32 -1.62
N LYS A 111 26.04 19.51 -2.87
CA LYS A 111 25.16 19.40 -4.04
C LYS A 111 25.24 18.00 -4.64
N PRO A 112 24.13 17.47 -5.19
CA PRO A 112 24.17 16.25 -5.97
C PRO A 112 25.16 16.37 -7.15
N PRO A 113 25.97 15.33 -7.43
CA PRO A 113 26.83 15.30 -8.60
C PRO A 113 26.04 15.52 -9.90
N ALA A 114 26.54 16.39 -10.78
CA ALA A 114 25.84 16.77 -12.02
C ALA A 114 25.52 15.60 -12.95
N HIS A 115 26.32 14.52 -12.92
CA HIS A 115 26.11 13.33 -13.75
C HIS A 115 24.86 12.52 -13.37
N LEU A 116 24.27 12.75 -12.20
CA LEU A 116 23.00 12.13 -11.80
C LEU A 116 21.80 12.76 -12.50
N GLY A 117 21.97 13.89 -13.19
CA GLY A 117 20.89 14.55 -13.92
C GLY A 117 20.00 15.41 -13.04
N SER A 118 18.75 15.61 -13.47
CA SER A 118 17.85 16.59 -12.88
C SER A 118 17.22 16.07 -11.59
N SER A 119 17.25 16.89 -10.52
CA SER A 119 16.73 16.50 -9.21
C SER A 119 15.27 16.07 -9.22
N LYS A 120 14.43 16.63 -10.10
CA LYS A 120 12.99 16.35 -10.16
C LYS A 120 12.66 14.97 -10.74
N ASP A 121 13.64 14.31 -11.35
CA ASP A 121 13.46 12.98 -11.95
C ASP A 121 13.56 11.87 -10.89
N TYR A 122 13.94 12.24 -9.66
CA TYR A 122 14.13 11.34 -8.54
C TYR A 122 12.98 11.46 -7.54
N ASN A 123 12.47 10.32 -7.11
CA ASN A 123 11.56 10.17 -5.98
C ASN A 123 12.10 9.03 -5.11
N VAL A 124 12.93 9.36 -4.13
CA VAL A 124 13.65 8.40 -3.30
C VAL A 124 12.91 8.20 -1.99
N ASP A 125 12.28 7.04 -1.83
CA ASP A 125 11.57 6.68 -0.61
C ASP A 125 12.52 6.58 0.58
N MET A 126 12.16 7.27 1.67
CA MET A 126 12.86 7.16 2.94
C MET A 126 12.65 5.79 3.61
N VAL A 127 11.52 5.14 3.34
CA VAL A 127 11.19 3.80 3.84
C VAL A 127 10.59 2.99 2.69
N PRO A 128 11.42 2.36 1.84
CA PRO A 128 10.93 1.62 0.68
C PRO A 128 10.14 0.38 1.13
N LYS A 129 8.96 0.20 0.54
CA LYS A 129 8.04 -0.91 0.79
C LYS A 129 7.34 -1.31 -0.50
N PHE A 130 7.24 -2.62 -0.72
CA PHE A 130 6.37 -3.15 -1.76
C PHE A 130 4.95 -3.38 -1.24
N MET A 131 3.99 -3.39 -2.16
CA MET A 131 2.62 -3.80 -1.87
C MET A 131 2.38 -5.19 -2.45
N MET A 132 1.86 -6.10 -1.63
CA MET A 132 1.32 -7.36 -2.12
C MET A 132 0.15 -7.07 -3.06
N ALA A 133 0.20 -7.61 -4.27
CA ALA A 133 -0.79 -7.38 -5.30
C ALA A 133 -2.22 -7.72 -4.83
N ASN A 134 -2.41 -8.77 -4.04
CA ASN A 134 -3.72 -9.13 -3.44
C ASN A 134 -3.88 -8.69 -1.96
N GLY A 135 -2.98 -7.84 -1.46
CA GLY A 135 -2.97 -7.40 -0.06
C GLY A 135 -4.08 -6.42 0.31
N THR A 136 -4.29 -6.26 1.62
CA THR A 136 -5.31 -5.38 2.19
C THR A 136 -5.18 -3.94 1.69
N LEU A 137 -3.97 -3.38 1.62
CA LEU A 137 -3.76 -2.01 1.15
C LEU A 137 -4.24 -1.81 -0.29
N VAL A 138 -3.94 -2.74 -1.20
CA VAL A 138 -4.41 -2.68 -2.60
C VAL A 138 -5.93 -2.79 -2.66
N ARG A 139 -6.53 -3.67 -1.86
CA ARG A 139 -8.00 -3.76 -1.73
C ARG A 139 -8.58 -2.44 -1.23
N THR A 140 -7.98 -1.80 -0.23
CA THR A 140 -8.42 -0.48 0.29
C THR A 140 -8.36 0.58 -0.79
N LEU A 141 -7.26 0.69 -1.54
CA LEU A 141 -7.09 1.65 -2.64
C LEU A 141 -8.20 1.53 -3.70
N ILE A 142 -8.57 0.29 -4.05
CA ILE A 142 -9.66 0.02 -5.00
C ILE A 142 -11.01 0.43 -4.40
N HIS A 143 -11.30 0.03 -3.16
CA HIS A 143 -12.59 0.31 -2.52
C HIS A 143 -12.82 1.82 -2.28
N THR A 144 -11.76 2.59 -2.03
CA THR A 144 -11.84 4.05 -1.84
C THR A 144 -11.74 4.83 -3.15
N ASN A 145 -11.60 4.15 -4.30
CA ASN A 145 -11.36 4.75 -5.61
C ASN A 145 -10.13 5.68 -5.64
N VAL A 146 -9.15 5.51 -4.75
CA VAL A 146 -7.90 6.29 -4.75
C VAL A 146 -6.99 5.88 -5.91
N THR A 147 -7.18 4.67 -6.45
CA THR A 147 -6.48 4.18 -7.65
C THR A 147 -6.60 5.11 -8.85
N LYS A 148 -7.65 5.96 -8.95
CA LYS A 148 -7.76 6.95 -10.04
C LYS A 148 -6.66 8.02 -10.03
N TYR A 149 -5.95 8.18 -8.91
CA TYR A 149 -4.86 9.13 -8.74
C TYR A 149 -3.49 8.48 -8.87
N LEU A 150 -3.42 7.15 -8.99
CA LEU A 150 -2.20 6.38 -8.84
C LEU A 150 -1.99 5.48 -10.04
N SER A 151 -0.74 5.37 -10.49
CA SER A 151 -0.33 4.37 -11.46
C SER A 151 0.62 3.39 -10.80
N PHE A 152 0.47 2.10 -11.07
CA PHE A 152 1.30 1.05 -10.49
C PHE A 152 2.04 0.26 -11.56
N LYS A 153 3.24 -0.20 -11.23
CA LYS A 153 3.99 -1.14 -12.02
C LYS A 153 4.22 -2.42 -11.21
N ALA A 154 4.13 -3.57 -11.86
CA ALA A 154 4.55 -4.82 -11.25
C ALA A 154 6.08 -4.84 -11.08
N VAL A 155 6.56 -5.45 -10.00
CA VAL A 155 7.99 -5.60 -9.73
C VAL A 155 8.48 -6.86 -10.43
N ASP A 156 9.56 -6.76 -11.21
CA ASP A 156 9.98 -7.80 -12.17
C ASP A 156 10.38 -9.15 -11.55
N GLY A 157 10.76 -9.16 -10.27
CA GLY A 157 11.22 -10.38 -9.61
C GLY A 157 11.40 -10.24 -8.12
N SER A 158 11.31 -11.38 -7.44
CA SER A 158 11.74 -11.56 -6.05
C SER A 158 12.97 -12.46 -6.03
N PHE A 159 13.91 -12.18 -5.14
CA PHE A 159 15.19 -12.90 -5.07
C PHE A 159 15.54 -13.23 -3.62
N VAL A 160 16.14 -14.40 -3.44
CA VAL A 160 16.62 -14.89 -2.14
C VAL A 160 18.13 -15.07 -2.18
N PHE A 161 18.81 -14.68 -1.11
CA PHE A 161 20.24 -14.95 -0.93
C PHE A 161 20.42 -16.30 -0.24
N SER A 162 21.15 -17.21 -0.88
CA SER A 162 21.46 -18.52 -0.32
C SER A 162 22.88 -18.91 -0.73
N LYS A 163 23.67 -19.39 0.23
CA LYS A 163 25.02 -19.95 -0.01
C LYS A 163 25.92 -19.03 -0.86
N GLY A 164 25.90 -17.73 -0.57
CA GLY A 164 26.74 -16.74 -1.25
C GLY A 164 26.22 -16.27 -2.61
N LYS A 165 25.04 -16.71 -3.05
CA LYS A 165 24.47 -16.38 -4.36
C LYS A 165 23.04 -15.88 -4.23
N ILE A 166 22.67 -15.01 -5.16
CA ILE A 166 21.30 -14.51 -5.31
C ILE A 166 20.57 -15.41 -6.31
N HIS A 167 19.40 -15.90 -5.91
CA HIS A 167 18.56 -16.78 -6.71
C HIS A 167 17.19 -16.17 -6.89
N LYS A 168 16.64 -16.23 -8.11
CA LYS A 168 15.26 -15.80 -8.37
C LYS A 168 14.29 -16.75 -7.68
N VAL A 169 13.34 -16.19 -6.92
CA VAL A 169 12.20 -16.92 -6.38
C VAL A 169 11.28 -17.27 -7.55
N PRO A 170 10.96 -18.55 -7.80
CA PRO A 170 10.17 -18.95 -8.96
C PRO A 170 8.78 -18.29 -8.99
N ALA A 171 8.44 -17.71 -10.14
CA ALA A 171 7.14 -17.10 -10.41
C ALA A 171 6.21 -17.99 -11.25
N THR A 172 6.75 -19.03 -11.87
CA THR A 172 6.00 -19.95 -12.74
C THR A 172 6.47 -21.39 -12.55
N ASP A 173 5.65 -22.36 -13.00
CA ASP A 173 6.01 -23.78 -12.96
C ASP A 173 7.33 -24.07 -13.69
N MET A 174 7.55 -23.41 -14.84
CA MET A 174 8.77 -23.55 -15.62
C MET A 174 10.00 -23.02 -14.87
N GLU A 175 9.87 -21.90 -14.16
CA GLU A 175 10.94 -21.39 -13.29
C GLU A 175 11.18 -22.31 -12.09
N ALA A 176 10.13 -22.87 -11.49
CA ALA A 176 10.26 -23.79 -10.37
C ALA A 176 11.00 -25.06 -10.77
N LEU A 177 10.71 -25.59 -11.96
CA LEU A 177 11.43 -26.74 -12.52
C LEU A 177 12.91 -26.45 -12.77
N LYS A 178 13.25 -25.25 -13.29
CA LYS A 178 14.64 -24.86 -13.59
C LYS A 178 15.44 -24.36 -12.37
N SER A 179 14.76 -23.98 -11.29
CA SER A 179 15.41 -23.34 -10.14
C SER A 179 16.41 -24.29 -9.44
N PRO A 180 17.61 -23.80 -9.06
CA PRO A 180 18.58 -24.58 -8.30
C PRO A 180 18.32 -24.58 -6.79
N LEU A 181 17.28 -23.87 -6.31
CA LEU A 181 16.98 -23.74 -4.87
C LEU A 181 16.63 -25.08 -4.20
N MET A 182 16.12 -26.04 -4.96
CA MET A 182 15.72 -27.35 -4.46
C MET A 182 16.16 -28.45 -5.41
N GLY A 183 16.62 -29.58 -4.86
CA GLY A 183 16.84 -30.80 -5.62
C GLY A 183 15.53 -31.41 -6.16
N LEU A 184 15.61 -32.30 -7.15
CA LEU A 184 14.43 -32.85 -7.83
C LEU A 184 13.45 -33.56 -6.87
N PHE A 185 13.96 -34.38 -5.95
CA PHE A 185 13.14 -35.07 -4.95
C PHE A 185 12.51 -34.12 -3.94
N GLU A 186 13.25 -33.07 -3.55
CA GLU A 186 12.75 -32.03 -2.65
C GLU A 186 11.62 -31.23 -3.32
N LYS A 187 11.75 -30.88 -4.61
CA LYS A 187 10.67 -30.24 -5.39
C LYS A 187 9.39 -31.07 -5.39
N ARG A 188 9.49 -32.40 -5.46
CA ARG A 188 8.32 -33.29 -5.40
C ARG A 188 7.62 -33.22 -4.04
N ARG A 189 8.37 -33.19 -2.93
CA ARG A 189 7.81 -33.03 -1.59
C ARG A 189 7.22 -31.63 -1.39
N ALA A 190 7.96 -30.59 -1.77
CA ALA A 190 7.51 -29.20 -1.70
C ALA A 190 6.22 -28.98 -2.51
N ARG A 191 6.08 -29.61 -3.69
CA ARG A 191 4.84 -29.58 -4.46
C ARG A 191 3.64 -30.08 -3.67
N ASN A 192 3.77 -31.20 -2.96
CA ASN A 192 2.67 -31.74 -2.15
C ASN A 192 2.29 -30.79 -1.00
N PHE A 193 3.27 -30.16 -0.37
CA PHE A 193 3.05 -29.13 0.64
C PHE A 193 2.33 -27.91 0.06
N PHE A 194 2.79 -27.37 -1.08
CA PHE A 194 2.13 -26.22 -1.72
C PHE A 194 0.70 -26.53 -2.17
N ILE A 195 0.43 -27.75 -2.65
CA ILE A 195 -0.94 -28.19 -2.97
C ILE A 195 -1.82 -28.18 -1.72
N TYR A 196 -1.31 -28.65 -0.58
CA TYR A 196 -2.04 -28.56 0.69
C TYR A 196 -2.33 -27.11 1.07
N VAL A 197 -1.32 -26.24 1.05
CA VAL A 197 -1.48 -24.80 1.38
C VAL A 197 -2.52 -24.13 0.49
N GLN A 198 -2.49 -24.40 -0.83
CA GLN A 198 -3.46 -23.84 -1.76
C GLN A 198 -4.88 -24.34 -1.49
N ASN A 199 -5.06 -25.65 -1.27
CA ASN A 199 -6.36 -26.28 -1.06
C ASN A 199 -6.94 -26.05 0.34
N TYR A 200 -6.13 -25.66 1.32
CA TYR A 200 -6.60 -25.42 2.69
C TYR A 200 -7.64 -24.29 2.74
N ASP A 201 -8.84 -24.60 3.20
CA ASP A 201 -9.92 -23.64 3.42
C ASP A 201 -10.35 -23.70 4.90
N GLU A 202 -10.22 -22.59 5.61
CA GLU A 202 -10.61 -22.47 7.02
C GLU A 202 -12.09 -22.86 7.26
N ALA A 203 -12.95 -22.61 6.27
CA ALA A 203 -14.37 -22.88 6.37
C ALA A 203 -14.75 -24.33 5.99
N ASP A 204 -13.85 -25.10 5.37
CA ASP A 204 -14.10 -26.48 4.96
C ASP A 204 -13.14 -27.47 5.66
N PRO A 205 -13.59 -28.13 6.74
CA PRO A 205 -12.81 -29.13 7.47
C PRO A 205 -12.28 -30.30 6.62
N LYS A 206 -12.91 -30.60 5.47
CA LYS A 206 -12.44 -31.67 4.58
C LYS A 206 -11.07 -31.36 3.98
N THR A 207 -10.74 -30.08 3.84
CA THR A 207 -9.46 -29.63 3.28
C THR A 207 -8.31 -29.70 4.30
N HIS A 208 -8.62 -29.82 5.60
CA HIS A 208 -7.64 -29.74 6.68
C HIS A 208 -6.75 -30.98 6.79
N GLN A 209 -7.18 -32.11 6.21
CA GLN A 209 -6.50 -33.41 6.29
C GLN A 209 -6.23 -33.86 7.74
N GLY A 210 -7.19 -33.61 8.64
CA GLY A 210 -7.11 -33.95 10.06
C GLY A 210 -6.13 -33.09 10.86
N LEU A 211 -5.64 -31.97 10.32
CA LEU A 211 -4.74 -31.05 11.00
C LEU A 211 -5.50 -29.82 11.50
N ASP A 212 -5.27 -29.44 12.74
CA ASP A 212 -5.73 -28.16 13.28
C ASP A 212 -4.60 -27.13 13.25
N LEU A 213 -4.63 -26.22 12.26
CA LEU A 213 -3.58 -25.20 12.10
C LEU A 213 -3.63 -24.08 13.16
N THR A 214 -4.65 -24.05 14.02
CA THR A 214 -4.72 -23.10 15.13
C THR A 214 -3.89 -23.54 16.33
N THR A 215 -3.49 -24.81 16.37
CA THR A 215 -2.71 -25.41 17.46
C THR A 215 -1.41 -26.05 16.97
N LEU A 216 -1.44 -26.72 15.82
CA LEU A 216 -0.26 -27.31 15.17
C LEU A 216 0.75 -26.23 14.80
N THR A 217 1.99 -26.42 15.18
CA THR A 217 3.05 -25.46 14.86
C THR A 217 3.44 -25.51 13.38
N THR A 218 3.99 -24.40 12.85
CA THR A 218 4.51 -24.38 11.47
C THR A 218 5.57 -25.46 11.24
N LYS A 219 6.45 -25.71 12.23
CA LYS A 219 7.48 -26.74 12.14
C LYS A 219 6.89 -28.14 12.00
N GLU A 220 5.90 -28.48 12.82
CA GLU A 220 5.23 -29.79 12.75
C GLU A 220 4.48 -29.98 11.42
N LEU A 221 3.80 -28.92 10.94
CA LEU A 221 3.14 -28.95 9.64
C LEU A 221 4.12 -29.25 8.52
N ILE A 222 5.25 -28.55 8.47
CA ILE A 222 6.25 -28.70 7.41
C ILE A 222 6.96 -30.07 7.52
N ALA A 223 7.25 -30.53 8.74
CA ALA A 223 7.86 -31.84 9.00
C ALA A 223 7.01 -33.00 8.46
N LYS A 224 5.67 -32.89 8.48
CA LYS A 224 4.75 -33.87 7.86
C LYS A 224 5.06 -34.13 6.38
N TYR A 225 5.59 -33.14 5.67
CA TYR A 225 5.94 -33.24 4.24
C TYR A 225 7.41 -33.63 4.01
N GLY A 226 8.21 -33.77 5.08
CA GLY A 226 9.62 -34.17 5.00
C GLY A 226 10.50 -33.18 4.24
N LEU A 227 10.21 -31.88 4.37
CA LEU A 227 11.04 -30.82 3.76
C LEU A 227 12.31 -30.62 4.59
N VAL A 228 13.43 -30.39 3.90
CA VAL A 228 14.73 -30.12 4.55
C VAL A 228 14.83 -28.68 5.02
N ASP A 229 15.70 -28.40 5.98
CA ASP A 229 15.83 -27.08 6.62
C ASP A 229 16.01 -25.92 5.62
N ASP A 230 16.88 -26.07 4.60
CA ASP A 230 17.05 -25.07 3.52
C ASP A 230 15.71 -24.71 2.82
N THR A 231 14.82 -25.68 2.65
CA THR A 231 13.48 -25.47 2.05
C THR A 231 12.55 -24.80 3.05
N VAL A 232 12.64 -25.15 4.33
CA VAL A 232 11.86 -24.53 5.40
C VAL A 232 12.19 -23.04 5.49
N ASP A 233 13.48 -22.69 5.50
CA ASP A 233 13.95 -21.29 5.50
C ASP A 233 13.44 -20.52 4.28
N PHE A 234 13.53 -21.13 3.09
CA PHE A 234 13.00 -20.53 1.86
C PHE A 234 11.48 -20.27 1.96
N ILE A 235 10.71 -21.23 2.46
CA ILE A 235 9.26 -21.10 2.63
C ILE A 235 8.94 -19.98 3.64
N GLY A 236 9.60 -19.99 4.80
CA GLY A 236 9.37 -19.03 5.87
C GLY A 236 9.71 -17.60 5.45
N HIS A 237 10.89 -17.40 4.85
CA HIS A 237 11.42 -16.06 4.60
C HIS A 237 11.16 -15.52 3.20
N ALA A 238 11.16 -16.35 2.16
CA ALA A 238 10.99 -15.88 0.77
C ALA A 238 9.54 -15.92 0.30
N LEU A 239 8.69 -16.79 0.87
CA LEU A 239 7.27 -16.91 0.51
C LEU A 239 6.34 -16.36 1.58
N ALA A 240 6.47 -16.81 2.83
CA ALA A 240 5.63 -16.31 3.93
C ALA A 240 6.11 -14.94 4.47
N LEU A 241 7.32 -14.52 4.12
CA LEU A 241 7.95 -13.25 4.51
C LEU A 241 8.00 -13.04 6.03
N HIS A 242 8.23 -14.11 6.77
CA HIS A 242 8.58 -14.03 8.17
C HIS A 242 9.98 -13.41 8.32
N ARG A 243 10.18 -12.59 9.34
CA ARG A 243 11.45 -11.88 9.56
C ARG A 243 12.48 -12.71 10.31
N ASP A 244 12.01 -13.73 11.02
CA ASP A 244 12.78 -14.58 11.90
C ASP A 244 12.06 -15.94 12.09
N ASP A 245 12.76 -16.90 12.69
CA ASP A 245 12.30 -18.30 12.82
C ASP A 245 11.29 -18.54 13.94
N ARG A 246 10.84 -17.50 14.66
CA ARG A 246 9.84 -17.70 15.73
C ARG A 246 8.56 -18.33 15.21
N HIS A 247 8.19 -18.01 13.96
CA HIS A 247 7.03 -18.58 13.27
C HIS A 247 7.02 -20.11 13.22
N LEU A 248 8.19 -20.76 13.30
CA LEU A 248 8.31 -22.23 13.32
C LEU A 248 7.63 -22.85 14.55
N ASN A 249 7.64 -22.15 15.68
CA ASN A 249 7.05 -22.61 16.94
C ASN A 249 5.66 -22.01 17.22
N GLU A 250 5.13 -21.21 16.28
CA GLU A 250 3.79 -20.61 16.36
C GLU A 250 2.79 -21.42 15.52
N PRO A 251 1.47 -21.29 15.78
CA PRO A 251 0.44 -21.95 14.99
C PRO A 251 0.58 -21.71 13.49
N ALA A 252 0.46 -22.77 12.70
CA ALA A 252 0.75 -22.76 11.27
C ALA A 252 -0.24 -21.92 10.43
N LEU A 253 -1.41 -21.57 10.98
CA LEU A 253 -2.46 -20.87 10.25
C LEU A 253 -1.98 -19.53 9.65
N ASP A 254 -1.21 -18.73 10.39
CA ASP A 254 -0.69 -17.46 9.89
C ASP A 254 0.29 -17.66 8.72
N THR A 255 1.20 -18.62 8.84
CA THR A 255 2.14 -18.99 7.77
C THR A 255 1.40 -19.43 6.51
N VAL A 256 0.38 -20.30 6.65
CA VAL A 256 -0.43 -20.77 5.51
C VAL A 256 -1.18 -19.60 4.85
N LYS A 257 -1.75 -18.67 5.63
CA LYS A 257 -2.42 -17.47 5.10
C LYS A 257 -1.46 -16.56 4.33
N ARG A 258 -0.26 -16.33 4.85
CA ARG A 258 0.78 -15.52 4.18
C ARG A 258 1.22 -16.16 2.86
N MET A 259 1.41 -17.47 2.84
CA MET A 259 1.76 -18.20 1.62
C MET A 259 0.63 -18.14 0.58
N LYS A 260 -0.63 -18.28 0.99
CA LYS A 260 -1.78 -18.10 0.10
C LYS A 260 -1.81 -16.69 -0.46
N LEU A 261 -1.64 -15.67 0.37
CA LEU A 261 -1.56 -14.27 -0.07
C LEU A 261 -0.44 -14.06 -1.09
N TYR A 262 0.74 -14.64 -0.88
CA TYR A 262 1.85 -14.59 -1.84
C TYR A 262 1.45 -15.20 -3.19
N SER A 263 0.93 -16.44 -3.17
CA SER A 263 0.51 -17.16 -4.37
C SER A 263 -0.60 -16.43 -5.15
N GLU A 264 -1.61 -15.93 -4.45
CA GLU A 264 -2.71 -15.17 -5.06
C GLU A 264 -2.23 -13.84 -5.63
N SER A 265 -1.27 -13.18 -4.97
CA SER A 265 -0.67 -11.94 -5.43
C SER A 265 0.15 -12.16 -6.70
N LEU A 266 0.91 -13.26 -6.76
CA LEU A 266 1.68 -13.66 -7.94
C LEU A 266 0.78 -13.95 -9.15
N ALA A 267 -0.40 -14.54 -8.91
CA ALA A 267 -1.37 -14.83 -9.96
C ALA A 267 -2.14 -13.59 -10.45
N ARG A 268 -2.12 -12.48 -9.69
CA ARG A 268 -2.95 -11.30 -9.98
C ARG A 268 -2.44 -10.47 -11.16
N PHE A 269 -1.11 -10.36 -11.33
CA PHE A 269 -0.49 -9.55 -12.38
C PHE A 269 0.64 -10.33 -13.06
N GLN A 270 0.81 -10.13 -14.37
CA GLN A 270 1.92 -10.73 -15.14
C GLN A 270 3.23 -9.98 -14.87
N GLY A 271 3.74 -10.09 -13.64
CA GLY A 271 4.86 -9.27 -13.13
C GLY A 271 6.13 -10.02 -12.77
N GLY A 272 6.12 -11.35 -12.70
CA GLY A 272 7.29 -12.12 -12.24
C GLY A 272 7.54 -12.05 -10.74
N SER A 273 6.70 -11.35 -9.97
CA SER A 273 6.71 -11.31 -8.50
C SER A 273 5.29 -11.02 -7.96
N PRO A 274 5.02 -11.21 -6.65
CA PRO A 274 3.73 -10.88 -6.04
C PRO A 274 3.58 -9.37 -5.72
N TYR A 275 4.54 -8.54 -6.13
CA TYR A 275 4.66 -7.16 -5.66
C TYR A 275 4.29 -6.15 -6.75
N ILE A 276 3.68 -5.06 -6.32
CA ILE A 276 3.51 -3.84 -7.12
C ILE A 276 4.13 -2.65 -6.40
N TYR A 277 4.45 -1.63 -7.18
CA TYR A 277 5.04 -0.38 -6.70
C TYR A 277 4.42 0.80 -7.44
N PRO A 278 4.10 1.92 -6.74
CA PRO A 278 3.54 3.10 -7.39
C PRO A 278 4.60 3.78 -8.26
N LEU A 279 4.21 4.20 -9.46
CA LEU A 279 5.02 5.13 -10.23
C LEU A 279 5.17 6.43 -9.42
N TYR A 280 6.36 7.03 -9.49
CA TYR A 280 6.75 8.21 -8.70
C TYR A 280 6.93 7.99 -7.19
N GLY A 281 6.93 6.74 -6.71
CA GLY A 281 7.33 6.41 -5.34
C GLY A 281 6.18 6.37 -4.33
N LEU A 282 6.47 5.93 -3.11
CA LEU A 282 5.43 5.70 -2.09
C LEU A 282 4.78 6.99 -1.58
N GLY A 283 5.43 8.14 -1.77
CA GLY A 283 4.90 9.46 -1.44
C GLY A 283 3.60 9.81 -2.17
N GLU A 284 3.28 9.13 -3.27
CA GLU A 284 1.99 9.28 -3.97
C GLU A 284 0.82 8.73 -3.18
N LEU A 285 1.03 7.69 -2.35
CA LEU A 285 -0.02 7.07 -1.56
C LEU A 285 -0.67 8.05 -0.55
N PRO A 286 0.07 8.72 0.36
CA PRO A 286 -0.51 9.69 1.28
C PRO A 286 -1.15 10.86 0.53
N GLN A 287 -0.57 11.32 -0.57
CA GLN A 287 -1.15 12.38 -1.41
C GLN A 287 -2.50 11.97 -2.02
N GLY A 288 -2.62 10.74 -2.52
CA GLY A 288 -3.86 10.21 -3.07
C GLY A 288 -4.98 10.16 -2.04
N PHE A 289 -4.67 9.76 -0.80
CA PHE A 289 -5.64 9.77 0.30
C PHE A 289 -5.91 11.18 0.85
N ALA A 290 -4.91 12.08 0.83
CA ALA A 290 -5.12 13.48 1.17
C ALA A 290 -6.11 14.15 0.21
N ARG A 291 -5.96 13.87 -1.09
CA ARG A 291 -6.91 14.29 -2.11
C ARG A 291 -8.30 13.68 -1.91
N LEU A 292 -8.40 12.40 -1.52
CA LEU A 292 -9.67 11.80 -1.16
C LEU A 292 -10.34 12.58 -0.02
N SER A 293 -9.62 12.84 1.06
CA SER A 293 -10.15 13.58 2.20
C SER A 293 -10.62 14.99 1.80
N ALA A 294 -9.82 15.73 1.02
CA ALA A 294 -10.17 17.07 0.56
C ALA A 294 -11.44 17.12 -0.31
N VAL A 295 -11.63 16.14 -1.20
CA VAL A 295 -12.86 16.03 -2.02
C VAL A 295 -14.12 15.87 -1.16
N TYR A 296 -14.00 15.27 0.02
CA TYR A 296 -15.09 15.05 0.97
C TYR A 296 -15.08 16.07 2.12
N GLY A 297 -14.44 17.23 1.95
CA GLY A 297 -14.51 18.35 2.90
C GLY A 297 -13.41 18.40 3.96
N GLY A 298 -12.39 17.55 3.88
CA GLY A 298 -11.20 17.63 4.73
C GLY A 298 -10.36 18.88 4.45
N THR A 299 -9.92 19.58 5.50
CA THR A 299 -9.02 20.74 5.42
C THR A 299 -7.59 20.33 5.69
N TYR A 300 -6.63 20.70 4.84
CA TYR A 300 -5.21 20.37 4.99
C TYR A 300 -4.35 21.59 5.30
N MET A 301 -3.40 21.45 6.24
CA MET A 301 -2.41 22.49 6.57
C MET A 301 -1.02 21.90 6.73
N LEU A 302 -0.12 22.24 5.79
CA LEU A 302 1.31 21.94 5.92
C LEU A 302 2.05 23.13 6.55
N SER A 303 3.31 22.93 6.93
CA SER A 303 4.15 23.95 7.58
C SER A 303 3.50 24.53 8.85
N LYS A 304 2.85 23.67 9.65
CA LYS A 304 2.24 24.02 10.93
C LYS A 304 2.97 23.34 12.11
N PRO A 305 4.13 23.87 12.51
CA PRO A 305 4.94 23.29 13.60
C PRO A 305 4.33 23.50 14.99
N GLU A 306 3.47 24.51 15.14
CA GLU A 306 2.85 24.86 16.42
C GLU A 306 1.50 24.15 16.58
N CYS A 307 1.50 23.06 17.35
CA CYS A 307 0.27 22.40 17.82
C CYS A 307 0.40 22.11 19.31
N LYS A 308 -0.46 22.72 20.13
CA LYS A 308 -0.58 22.43 21.57
C LYS A 308 -1.86 21.65 21.79
N VAL A 309 -1.74 20.41 22.25
CA VAL A 309 -2.89 19.59 22.65
C VAL A 309 -3.40 20.11 23.99
N LEU A 310 -4.61 20.69 24.02
CA LEU A 310 -5.22 21.20 25.24
C LEU A 310 -5.84 20.05 26.05
N ASN A 311 -5.24 19.73 27.19
CA ASN A 311 -5.69 18.64 28.07
C ASN A 311 -7.00 18.93 28.84
N SER A 312 -7.60 20.12 28.71
CA SER A 312 -8.81 20.50 29.46
C SER A 312 -10.14 20.03 28.85
N ILE A 313 -10.14 19.50 27.62
CA ILE A 313 -11.36 19.01 26.92
C ILE A 313 -11.60 17.50 27.17
N TRP A 314 -10.81 16.87 28.06
CA TRP A 314 -10.91 15.44 28.37
C TRP A 314 -12.02 15.07 29.36
N LYS A 315 -12.94 15.99 29.69
CA LYS A 315 -13.95 15.75 30.72
C LYS A 315 -15.26 15.11 30.26
N GLU A 316 -15.60 15.03 28.96
CA GLU A 316 -16.88 14.37 28.62
C GLU A 316 -17.10 13.85 27.19
N LYS A 317 -16.08 13.79 26.31
CA LYS A 317 -16.22 13.10 25.02
C LYS A 317 -15.01 12.22 24.72
N ARG A 318 -15.30 10.92 24.80
CA ARG A 318 -14.44 9.76 24.52
C ARG A 318 -13.44 10.01 23.39
N VAL A 319 -12.16 10.11 23.73
CA VAL A 319 -11.10 9.59 22.86
C VAL A 319 -10.74 8.22 23.38
N VAL A 320 -11.51 7.25 22.93
CA VAL A 320 -11.04 5.89 22.73
C VAL A 320 -11.27 5.66 21.25
N LEU A 321 -10.27 5.08 20.55
CA LEU A 321 -10.46 4.37 19.29
C LEU A 321 -11.51 3.26 19.51
N HIS A 322 -12.77 3.64 19.62
CA HIS A 322 -13.98 2.87 19.72
C HIS A 322 -15.13 3.87 19.89
N GLN A 323 -15.64 4.41 18.79
CA GLN A 323 -17.01 4.91 18.82
C GLN A 323 -17.76 4.62 17.52
N LYS A 324 -18.82 3.80 17.70
CA LYS A 324 -19.97 3.53 16.84
C LYS A 324 -19.72 3.60 15.33
N VAL A 325 -18.76 2.83 14.85
CA VAL A 325 -18.80 2.37 13.47
C VAL A 325 -20.00 1.42 13.35
N LYS A 326 -20.95 1.66 12.42
CA LYS A 326 -22.04 0.71 12.11
C LYS A 326 -21.40 -0.71 12.00
N PRO A 327 -21.99 -1.79 12.55
CA PRO A 327 -21.31 -3.09 12.72
C PRO A 327 -20.61 -3.62 11.45
N GLN A 328 -21.15 -3.26 10.29
CA GLN A 328 -20.67 -3.55 8.95
C GLN A 328 -19.35 -2.85 8.53
N ASN A 329 -19.04 -1.69 9.10
CA ASN A 329 -17.81 -0.92 8.80
C ASN A 329 -16.69 -1.16 9.84
N ALA A 330 -17.02 -1.66 11.05
CA ALA A 330 -16.07 -1.86 12.15
C ALA A 330 -15.06 -2.98 11.84
N ARG A 331 -15.54 -4.04 11.17
CA ARG A 331 -14.70 -5.14 10.68
C ARG A 331 -13.74 -4.71 9.56
N LYS A 332 -14.08 -3.68 8.78
CA LYS A 332 -13.24 -3.15 7.69
C LYS A 332 -12.12 -2.27 8.23
N LEU A 333 -12.40 -1.40 9.22
CA LEU A 333 -11.40 -0.52 9.84
C LEU A 333 -10.40 -1.27 10.73
N SER A 334 -10.84 -2.29 11.49
CA SER A 334 -9.92 -3.08 12.33
C SER A 334 -8.93 -3.92 11.51
N ALA A 335 -9.31 -4.34 10.30
CA ALA A 335 -8.41 -5.02 9.36
C ALA A 335 -7.36 -4.08 8.75
N ILE A 336 -7.66 -2.78 8.62
CA ILE A 336 -6.74 -1.76 8.08
C ILE A 336 -5.73 -1.31 9.14
N LEU A 337 -6.13 -1.19 10.40
CA LEU A 337 -5.27 -0.73 11.50
C LEU A 337 -4.30 -1.81 12.03
N ARG A 338 -4.57 -3.10 11.76
CA ARG A 338 -3.75 -4.24 12.22
C ARG A 338 -2.70 -4.72 11.21
N THR A 339 -2.62 -4.12 10.02
CA THR A 339 -1.61 -4.39 8.98
C THR A 339 -0.62 -3.25 8.84
#